data_AF-A0A2D4XBT6-F1
#
_entry.id   AF-A0A2D4XBT6-F1
#
_cell.length_a   1.000
_cell.length_b   1.000
_cell.length_c   1.000
_cell.angle_alpha   90.00
_cell.angle_beta   90.00
_cell.angle_gamma   90.00
#
_symmetry.space_group_name_H-M   'P 1'
#
loop_
_entity.id
_entity.type
_entity.pdbx_description
1 polymer ?
#
loop_
_entity_poly.entity_id
_entity_poly.type
_entity_poly.pdbx_seq_one_letter_code
_entity_poly.pdbx_strand_id
1 'polypeptide(L)'
;MKKQALVTVMLISCFLAGCTDADIEDAEQALGCTYSDATNYNATAAIDDGSCVYPEPPLPTPGCMYSDALNHNPSATEDDGSCRYPVVPDPVPGC
;
A
#
# COMPACT_ATOMS: atom_id res chain seq x y z
N MET A 1 -36.32 31.44 -36.68
CA MET A 1 -35.08 32.25 -36.56
C MET A 1 -34.92 32.99 -35.22
N LYS A 2 -35.93 33.02 -34.32
CA LYS A 2 -35.86 33.76 -33.04
C LYS A 2 -35.36 32.95 -31.83
N LYS A 3 -35.34 31.62 -31.90
CA LYS A 3 -34.88 30.73 -30.81
C LYS A 3 -33.37 30.45 -30.84
N GLN A 4 -32.79 30.34 -32.05
CA GLN A 4 -31.34 30.13 -32.24
C GLN A 4 -30.49 31.36 -31.83
N ALA A 5 -31.00 32.58 -32.05
CA ALA A 5 -30.34 33.81 -31.62
C ALA A 5 -30.38 34.04 -30.09
N LEU A 6 -31.38 33.48 -29.40
CA LEU A 6 -31.51 33.60 -27.94
C LEU A 6 -30.51 32.69 -27.21
N VAL A 7 -30.28 31.49 -27.74
CA VAL A 7 -29.32 30.51 -27.18
C VAL A 7 -27.87 30.98 -27.36
N THR A 8 -27.54 31.58 -28.50
CA THR A 8 -26.19 32.14 -28.72
C THR A 8 -25.92 33.42 -27.94
N VAL A 9 -26.92 34.28 -27.71
CA VAL A 9 -26.76 35.47 -26.86
C VAL A 9 -26.54 35.10 -25.39
N MET A 10 -27.18 34.04 -24.88
CA MET A 10 -26.94 33.54 -23.51
C MET A 10 -25.56 32.88 -23.33
N LEU A 11 -25.09 32.14 -24.33
CA LEU A 11 -23.75 31.53 -24.30
C LEU A 11 -22.65 32.58 -24.45
N ILE A 12 -22.83 33.60 -25.28
CA ILE A 12 -21.87 34.71 -25.45
C ILE A 12 -21.85 35.62 -24.21
N SER A 13 -22.96 35.79 -23.50
CA SER A 13 -22.98 36.51 -22.21
C SER A 13 -22.25 35.76 -21.08
N CYS A 14 -22.20 34.42 -21.11
CA CYS A 14 -21.39 33.65 -20.15
C CYS A 14 -19.88 33.82 -20.36
N PHE A 15 -19.43 34.09 -21.59
CA PHE A 15 -18.02 34.36 -21.88
C PHE A 15 -17.58 35.79 -21.51
N LEU A 16 -18.50 36.77 -21.53
CA LEU A 16 -18.19 38.18 -21.19
C LEU A 16 -18.53 38.54 -19.73
N ALA A 17 -19.40 37.78 -19.07
CA ALA A 17 -19.73 37.96 -17.65
C ALA A 17 -18.84 37.13 -16.72
N GLY A 18 -17.90 36.33 -17.25
CA GLY A 18 -17.03 35.49 -16.42
C GLY A 18 -17.84 34.60 -15.48
N CYS A 19 -18.54 33.60 -16.02
CA CYS A 19 -19.09 32.53 -15.18
C CYS A 19 -17.94 31.63 -14.69
N THR A 20 -17.07 32.15 -13.83
CA THR A 20 -16.48 31.30 -12.79
C THR A 20 -17.58 31.19 -11.75
N ASP A 21 -18.27 30.05 -11.71
CA ASP A 21 -19.12 29.70 -10.56
C ASP A 21 -18.28 29.97 -9.31
N ALA A 22 -18.74 30.93 -8.51
CA ALA A 22 -18.11 31.26 -7.25
C ALA A 22 -18.16 30.02 -6.36
N ASP A 23 -17.04 29.79 -5.67
CA ASP A 23 -16.83 28.82 -4.58
C ASP A 23 -16.27 27.44 -4.95
N ILE A 24 -15.30 27.38 -5.88
CA ILE A 24 -14.13 26.53 -5.59
C ILE A 24 -13.03 27.48 -5.14
N GLU A 25 -12.93 27.65 -3.82
CA GLU A 25 -11.62 27.89 -3.21
C GLU A 25 -10.75 26.72 -3.68
N ASP A 26 -10.02 26.92 -4.79
CA ASP A 26 -8.97 26.02 -5.24
C ASP A 26 -7.81 26.16 -4.25
N ALA A 27 -8.08 25.75 -3.00
CA ALA A 27 -7.08 25.14 -2.19
C ALA A 27 -6.66 23.94 -3.01
N GLU A 28 -5.58 24.10 -3.80
CA GLU A 28 -4.84 23.04 -4.45
C GLU A 28 -4.84 21.87 -3.47
N GLN A 29 -5.75 20.93 -3.67
CA GLN A 29 -5.97 19.92 -2.67
C GLN A 29 -4.81 18.97 -2.89
N ALA A 30 -3.81 19.11 -2.03
CA ALA A 30 -2.56 18.42 -2.19
C ALA A 30 -2.85 16.92 -2.20
N LEU A 31 -2.77 16.34 -3.39
CA LEU A 31 -3.00 14.93 -3.66
C LEU A 31 -1.66 14.20 -3.52
N GLY A 32 -1.72 13.01 -2.93
CA GLY A 32 -0.55 12.15 -2.78
C GLY A 32 -0.76 11.15 -1.67
N CYS A 33 0.21 10.27 -1.46
CA CYS A 33 0.09 9.27 -0.42
C CYS A 33 0.06 9.91 0.98
N THR A 34 -1.01 9.68 1.73
CA THR A 34 -1.19 10.24 3.09
C THR A 34 -0.69 9.31 4.20
N TYR A 35 -0.23 8.11 3.85
CA TYR A 35 0.19 7.07 4.78
C TYR A 35 1.71 7.09 5.01
N SER A 36 2.14 7.29 6.25
CA SER A 36 3.56 7.48 6.61
C SER A 36 4.44 6.23 6.48
N ASP A 37 3.84 5.06 6.35
CA ASP A 37 4.50 3.77 6.10
C ASP A 37 4.75 3.49 4.60
N ALA A 38 4.22 4.33 3.71
CA ALA A 38 4.51 4.26 2.29
C ALA A 38 5.86 4.92 1.95
N THR A 39 6.55 4.34 0.97
CA THR A 39 7.84 4.84 0.44
C THR A 39 7.72 6.19 -0.27
N ASN A 40 6.52 6.55 -0.72
CA ASN A 40 6.19 7.81 -1.38
C ASN A 40 5.24 8.68 -0.54
N TYR A 41 5.27 8.54 0.80
CA TYR A 41 4.52 9.41 1.70
C TYR A 41 4.74 10.89 1.39
N ASN A 42 3.65 11.64 1.24
CA ASN A 42 3.65 13.07 1.01
C ASN A 42 3.04 13.80 2.22
N ALA A 43 3.89 14.42 3.04
CA ALA A 43 3.45 15.14 4.24
C ALA A 43 2.63 16.40 3.95
N THR A 44 2.64 16.91 2.72
CA THR A 44 1.78 18.03 2.32
C THR A 44 0.45 17.57 1.76
N ALA A 45 0.28 16.28 1.46
CA ALA A 45 -0.97 15.74 0.92
C ALA A 45 -2.07 15.75 1.98
N ALA A 46 -3.21 16.34 1.63
CA ALA A 46 -4.42 16.35 2.43
C ALA A 46 -5.41 15.26 1.99
N ILE A 47 -5.28 14.76 0.75
CA ILE A 47 -6.14 13.73 0.18
C ILE A 47 -5.29 12.62 -0.41
N ASP A 48 -5.59 11.39 0.00
CA ASP A 48 -4.98 10.20 -0.58
C ASP A 48 -5.44 10.02 -2.02
N ASP A 49 -4.50 9.95 -2.94
CA ASP A 49 -4.76 9.74 -4.37
C ASP A 49 -4.65 8.26 -4.78
N GLY A 50 -4.49 7.35 -3.80
CA GLY A 50 -4.29 5.92 -4.03
C GLY A 50 -2.92 5.56 -4.63
N SER A 51 -1.97 6.50 -4.70
CA SER A 51 -0.64 6.26 -5.28
C SER A 51 0.36 5.60 -4.32
N CYS A 52 -0.02 5.29 -3.08
CA CYS A 52 0.89 4.76 -2.07
C CYS A 52 1.63 3.49 -2.53
N VAL A 53 2.95 3.51 -2.37
CA VAL A 53 3.85 2.40 -2.66
C VAL A 53 4.46 1.90 -1.35
N TYR A 54 4.19 0.65 -1.02
CA TYR A 54 4.70 0.01 0.20
C TYR A 54 5.97 -0.80 -0.09
N PRO A 55 6.89 -0.90 0.88
CA PRO A 55 8.02 -1.80 0.75
C PRO A 55 7.54 -3.26 0.68
N GLU A 56 8.15 -4.04 -0.20
CA GLU A 56 7.91 -5.48 -0.26
C GLU A 56 8.30 -6.15 1.07
N PRO A 57 7.55 -7.16 1.54
CA PRO A 57 7.94 -7.92 2.72
C PRO A 57 9.27 -8.65 2.47
N PRO A 58 10.09 -8.88 3.52
CA PRO A 58 11.31 -9.64 3.38
C PRO A 58 11.01 -11.06 2.89
N LEU A 59 11.87 -11.58 2.00
CA LEU A 59 11.76 -12.96 1.54
C LEU A 59 11.93 -13.94 2.72
N PRO A 60 11.19 -15.06 2.73
CA PRO A 60 11.42 -16.10 3.73
C PRO A 60 12.85 -16.64 3.61
N THR A 61 13.46 -16.94 4.75
CA THR A 61 14.75 -17.63 4.85
C THR A 61 14.46 -19.07 5.22
N PRO A 62 14.54 -20.03 4.28
CA PRO A 62 14.24 -21.42 4.56
C PRO A 62 15.29 -22.05 5.49
N GLY A 63 14.85 -22.86 6.44
CA GLY A 63 15.71 -23.65 7.30
C GLY A 63 14.97 -24.19 8.50
N CYS A 64 15.63 -25.01 9.32
CA CYS A 64 14.99 -25.55 10.51
C CYS A 64 14.74 -24.47 11.59
N MET A 65 13.47 -24.19 11.89
CA MET A 65 13.06 -23.16 12.87
C MET A 65 13.02 -23.64 14.33
N TYR A 66 13.18 -24.94 14.58
CA TYR A 66 13.02 -25.50 15.94
C TYR A 66 14.34 -25.55 16.69
N SER A 67 14.41 -24.91 17.86
CA SER A 67 15.60 -24.85 18.73
C SER A 67 16.14 -26.22 19.16
N ASP A 68 15.26 -27.22 19.22
CA ASP A 68 15.58 -28.56 19.71
C ASP A 68 16.17 -29.46 18.61
N ALA A 69 16.20 -28.98 17.36
CA ALA A 69 16.82 -29.68 16.25
C ALA A 69 18.35 -29.47 16.22
N LEU A 70 19.08 -30.49 15.80
CA LEU A 70 20.54 -30.47 15.64
C LEU A 70 21.03 -29.46 14.60
N ASN A 71 20.16 -29.05 13.68
CA ASN A 71 20.43 -28.11 12.59
C ASN A 71 19.54 -26.86 12.67
N HIS A 72 19.12 -26.45 13.86
CA HIS A 72 18.41 -25.20 14.08
C HIS A 72 19.15 -24.02 13.43
N ASN A 73 18.43 -23.25 12.62
CA ASN A 73 18.90 -22.01 12.02
C ASN A 73 18.14 -20.82 12.64
N PRO A 74 18.75 -20.02 13.52
CA PRO A 74 18.08 -18.88 14.16
C PRO A 74 17.73 -17.74 13.19
N SER A 75 18.25 -17.78 11.96
CA SER A 75 17.87 -16.85 10.89
C SER A 75 16.74 -17.39 10.00
N ALA A 76 16.30 -18.64 10.20
CA ALA A 76 15.19 -19.20 9.42
C ALA A 76 13.88 -18.52 9.83
N THR A 77 13.12 -18.07 8.82
CA THR A 77 11.78 -17.48 8.99
C THR A 77 10.69 -18.37 8.39
N GLU A 78 11.07 -19.46 7.74
CA GLU A 78 10.19 -20.49 7.17
C GLU A 78 10.83 -21.87 7.35
N ASP A 79 10.07 -22.83 7.86
CA ASP A 79 10.51 -24.22 8.03
C ASP A 79 10.55 -24.93 6.69
N ASP A 80 11.75 -25.39 6.30
CA ASP A 80 11.97 -26.10 5.03
C ASP A 80 11.84 -27.63 5.16
N GLY A 81 11.49 -28.12 6.35
CA GLY A 81 11.36 -29.55 6.64
C GLY A 81 12.71 -30.27 6.74
N SER A 82 13.84 -29.55 6.78
CA SER A 82 15.18 -30.15 6.88
C SER A 82 15.59 -30.53 8.30
N CYS A 83 14.73 -30.32 9.31
CA CYS A 83 15.07 -30.54 10.71
C CYS A 83 15.52 -31.96 11.02
N ARG A 84 16.61 -32.06 11.78
CA ARG A 84 17.22 -33.32 12.22
C ARG A 84 17.22 -33.36 13.73
N TYR A 85 16.54 -34.35 14.30
CA TYR A 85 16.49 -34.55 15.74
C TYR A 85 17.43 -35.68 16.16
N PRO A 86 17.94 -35.65 17.39
CA PRO A 86 18.66 -36.80 17.93
C PRO A 86 17.74 -38.02 17.92
N VAL A 87 18.26 -39.14 17.44
CA VAL A 87 17.61 -40.45 17.64
C VAL A 87 17.74 -40.76 19.11
N VAL A 88 16.66 -40.62 19.87
CA VAL A 88 16.59 -41.24 21.19
C VAL A 88 16.50 -42.74 20.94
N PRO A 89 17.48 -43.55 21.38
CA PRO A 89 17.30 -44.99 21.32
C PRO A 89 16.05 -45.32 22.11
N ASP A 90 15.15 -46.11 21.52
CA ASP A 90 13.96 -46.58 22.22
C ASP A 90 14.39 -47.16 23.58
N PRO A 91 13.71 -46.80 24.69
CA PRO A 91 14.03 -47.38 25.98
C PRO A 91 13.89 -48.89 25.82
N VAL A 92 15.01 -49.62 25.92
CA VAL A 92 15.02 -51.08 25.83
C VAL A 92 14.12 -51.58 26.96
N PRO A 93 12.94 -52.16 26.67
CA PRO A 93 12.06 -52.60 27.73
C PRO A 93 12.69 -53.81 28.42
N GLY A 94 13.17 -53.64 29.64
CA GLY A 94 13.44 -54.75 30.55
C GLY A 94 14.90 -55.21 30.71
N CYS A 95 15.89 -54.31 30.75
CA CYS A 95 17.17 -54.60 31.40
C CYS A 95 17.60 -53.52 32.38
#